data_AF-A0A7C5FV57-F1
#
_entry.id   AF-A0A7C5FV57-F1
#
_cell.length_a   1.000
_cell.length_b   1.000
_cell.length_c   1.000
_cell.angle_alpha   90.00
_cell.angle_beta   90.00
_cell.angle_gamma   90.00
#
_symmetry.space_group_name_H-M   'P 1'
#
loop_
_entity.id
_entity.type
_entity.pdbx_description
1 polymer ?
#
loop_
_entity_poly.entity_id
_entity_poly.type
_entity_poly.pdbx_seq_one_letter_code
_entity_poly.pdbx_strand_id
1 'polypeptide(L)'
;MANKIDTMGNYRGEILESGLGVTQKSGFPQWVARLKALEKWVDSKSEMEHFKLSEPAWVDWSSFEEEILCYMVLFKSAEEFTKETSLLNYEQLQAATGWDGTEFDSLMTFAGKKISFRVEDHEYEGKTSMQVSWIDTWDADPVRKLRTLDTAEVAALSKRLKITKAPAAAAAKAAPAKPGKPATSAAEPPATTAPAADAPSGSTASAAPSKSPASPSPESKKPSATSSPDSSSPSTPASKSKSPPKKQTPPPPPPAKEESADTSELPRETTQIDAWNFICEHKGDNEDGAVSDAWLAACGEIGGNRDEKDFTGADWAKVRDVVIKDLALTV
;
A
#
# COMPACT_ATOMS: atom_id res chain seq x y z
N MET A 1 26.16 3.98 4.49
CA MET A 1 24.73 4.33 4.57
C MET A 1 24.00 3.02 4.42
N ALA A 2 23.01 2.71 5.27
CA ALA A 2 22.18 1.53 5.07
C ALA A 2 21.45 1.67 3.72
N ASN A 3 21.31 0.57 2.99
CA ASN A 3 20.52 0.56 1.77
C ASN A 3 19.05 0.74 2.18
N LYS A 4 18.31 1.59 1.46
CA LYS A 4 16.90 1.79 1.74
C LYS A 4 16.11 0.83 0.88
N ILE A 5 15.11 0.15 1.44
CA ILE A 5 14.14 -0.62 0.64
C ILE A 5 13.48 0.34 -0.37
N ASP A 6 13.64 0.04 -1.66
CA ASP A 6 13.16 0.84 -2.78
C ASP A 6 12.14 0.10 -3.67
N THR A 7 11.80 -1.15 -3.32
CA THR A 7 10.79 -1.94 -4.02
C THR A 7 9.62 -2.30 -3.11
N MET A 8 8.40 -2.18 -3.66
CA MET A 8 7.18 -2.66 -3.01
C MET A 8 7.23 -4.18 -2.83
N GLY A 9 6.55 -4.69 -1.80
CA GLY A 9 6.44 -6.14 -1.60
C GLY A 9 6.18 -6.53 -0.15
N ASN A 10 6.17 -7.84 0.10
CA ASN A 10 6.11 -8.40 1.44
C ASN A 10 7.51 -8.86 1.85
N TYR A 11 7.89 -8.48 3.07
CA TYR A 11 9.20 -8.75 3.63
C TYR A 11 9.04 -9.45 4.97
N ARG A 12 10.05 -10.24 5.32
CA ARG A 12 10.30 -10.70 6.68
C ARG A 12 11.59 -10.09 7.15
N GLY A 13 11.62 -9.63 8.39
CA GLY A 13 12.78 -8.94 8.90
C GLY A 13 12.85 -8.88 10.41
N GLU A 14 13.83 -8.12 10.86
CA GLU A 14 14.16 -7.93 12.27
C GLU A 14 14.00 -6.46 12.64
N ILE A 15 13.41 -6.21 13.81
CA ILE A 15 13.36 -4.88 14.40
C ILE A 15 14.76 -4.56 14.93
N LEU A 16 15.42 -3.55 14.36
CA LEU A 16 16.73 -3.08 14.84
C LEU A 16 16.60 -2.16 16.04
N GLU A 17 15.59 -1.28 15.99
CA GLU A 17 15.32 -0.26 16.98
C GLU A 17 13.83 0.09 16.94
N SER A 18 13.23 0.36 18.08
CA SER A 18 11.85 0.83 18.17
C SER A 18 11.70 1.89 19.25
N GLY A 19 10.72 2.77 19.05
CA GLY A 19 10.45 3.89 19.94
C GLY A 19 9.02 4.39 19.80
N LEU A 20 8.68 5.34 20.65
CA LEU A 20 7.42 6.08 20.59
C LEU A 20 7.69 7.53 20.21
N GLY A 21 6.92 8.00 19.25
CA GLY A 21 6.86 9.40 18.85
C GLY A 21 5.43 9.90 18.86
N VAL A 22 5.27 11.16 18.43
CA VAL A 22 3.97 11.77 18.16
C VAL A 22 3.97 12.32 16.75
N THR A 23 2.85 12.17 16.03
CA THR A 23 2.71 12.74 14.69
C THR A 23 2.80 14.27 14.76
N GLN A 24 3.56 14.91 13.86
CA GLN A 24 3.82 16.36 13.92
C GLN A 24 2.57 17.23 13.81
N LYS A 25 1.60 16.85 12.97
CA LYS A 25 0.40 17.66 12.71
C LYS A 25 -0.71 17.42 13.75
N SER A 26 -0.94 16.17 14.13
CA SER A 26 -2.09 15.76 14.95
C SER A 26 -1.75 15.35 16.38
N GLY A 27 -0.47 15.27 16.74
CA GLY A 27 -0.04 14.87 18.10
C GLY A 27 -0.41 13.43 18.49
N PHE A 28 -0.78 12.58 17.53
CA PHE A 28 -1.19 11.20 17.80
C PHE A 28 0.02 10.33 18.16
N PRO A 29 -0.10 9.45 19.18
CA PRO A 29 0.94 8.50 19.51
C PRO A 29 1.25 7.58 18.33
N GLN A 30 2.53 7.48 18.00
CA GLN A 30 3.03 6.73 16.88
C GLN A 30 4.17 5.82 17.33
N TRP A 31 4.04 4.53 17.06
CA TRP A 31 5.16 3.61 17.16
C TRP A 31 6.05 3.78 15.93
N VAL A 32 7.35 3.95 16.17
CA VAL A 32 8.36 4.12 15.13
C VAL A 32 9.37 3.00 15.28
N ALA A 33 9.69 2.31 14.20
CA ALA A 33 10.69 1.25 14.21
C ALA A 33 11.58 1.28 12.98
N ARG A 34 12.86 0.94 13.16
CA ARG A 34 13.78 0.66 12.06
C ARG A 34 13.82 -0.84 11.84
N LEU A 35 13.42 -1.27 10.65
CA LEU A 35 13.31 -2.67 10.26
C LEU A 35 14.42 -3.02 9.27
N LYS A 36 15.05 -4.18 9.44
CA LYS A 36 15.99 -4.76 8.48
C LYS A 36 15.32 -5.91 7.73
N ALA A 37 15.32 -5.87 6.40
CA ALA A 37 14.81 -6.97 5.59
C ALA A 37 15.77 -8.17 5.64
N LEU A 38 15.22 -9.37 5.84
CA LEU A 38 15.93 -10.65 5.87
C LEU A 38 15.45 -11.59 4.75
N GLU A 39 14.15 -11.61 4.47
CA GLU A 39 13.56 -12.35 3.35
C GLU A 39 12.58 -11.44 2.60
N LYS A 40 12.44 -11.65 1.29
CA LYS A 40 11.41 -11.02 0.45
C LYS A 40 10.53 -12.10 -0.18
N TRP A 41 9.22 -11.90 -0.16
CA TRP A 41 8.30 -12.75 -0.88
C TRP A 41 8.33 -12.39 -2.36
N VAL A 42 8.69 -13.35 -3.20
CA VAL A 42 8.78 -13.19 -4.64
C VAL A 42 7.62 -13.93 -5.30
N ASP A 43 6.70 -13.18 -5.90
CA ASP A 43 5.54 -13.71 -6.64
C ASP A 43 5.40 -13.14 -8.06
N SER A 44 6.13 -12.07 -8.39
CA SER A 44 6.13 -11.50 -9.72
C SER A 44 6.92 -12.39 -10.69
N LYS A 45 6.41 -12.56 -11.92
CA LYS A 45 7.04 -13.44 -12.93
C LYS A 45 8.50 -13.07 -13.22
N SER A 46 8.79 -11.77 -13.31
CA SER A 46 10.13 -11.24 -13.56
C SER A 46 11.11 -11.53 -12.43
N GLU A 47 10.68 -11.35 -11.18
CA GLU A 47 11.53 -11.66 -10.03
C GLU A 47 11.69 -13.17 -9.83
N MET A 48 10.62 -13.96 -10.04
CA MET A 48 10.71 -15.42 -10.01
C MET A 48 11.73 -15.94 -11.03
N GLU A 49 11.77 -15.39 -12.24
CA GLU A 49 12.79 -15.74 -13.24
C GLU A 49 14.21 -15.35 -12.77
N HIS A 50 14.37 -14.15 -12.20
CA HIS A 50 15.66 -13.70 -11.66
C HIS A 50 16.19 -14.63 -10.56
N PHE A 51 15.32 -15.06 -9.65
CA PHE A 51 15.65 -15.97 -8.55
C PHE A 51 15.54 -17.46 -8.90
N LYS A 52 15.21 -17.80 -10.15
CA LYS A 52 15.05 -19.17 -10.65
C LYS A 52 14.02 -19.98 -9.85
N LEU A 53 12.93 -19.32 -9.46
CA LEU A 53 11.80 -19.93 -8.76
C LEU A 53 10.76 -20.45 -9.76
N SER A 54 10.23 -21.63 -9.51
CA SER A 54 9.08 -22.18 -10.25
C SER A 54 7.73 -21.78 -9.65
N GLU A 55 7.71 -21.41 -8.37
CA GLU A 55 6.52 -21.03 -7.62
C GLU A 55 6.86 -19.88 -6.66
N PRO A 56 5.87 -19.06 -6.24
CA PRO A 56 6.11 -17.99 -5.28
C PRO A 56 6.73 -18.49 -3.97
N ALA A 57 7.79 -17.82 -3.52
CA ALA A 57 8.54 -18.24 -2.34
C ALA A 57 9.20 -17.07 -1.61
N TRP A 58 9.53 -17.29 -0.34
CA TRP A 58 10.44 -16.43 0.42
C TRP A 58 11.86 -16.65 -0.07
N VAL A 59 12.54 -15.58 -0.47
CA VAL A 59 13.94 -15.58 -0.90
C VAL A 59 14.78 -14.83 0.11
N ASP A 60 15.98 -15.32 0.39
CA ASP A 60 16.97 -14.63 1.22
C ASP A 60 17.27 -13.24 0.63
N TRP A 61 17.02 -12.22 1.45
CA TRP A 61 17.22 -10.80 1.13
C TRP A 61 18.28 -10.16 2.02
N SER A 62 18.91 -10.94 2.91
CA SER A 62 19.82 -10.43 3.93
C SER A 62 21.10 -9.81 3.35
N SER A 63 21.52 -10.22 2.15
CA SER A 63 22.71 -9.71 1.46
C SER A 63 22.59 -8.25 1.01
N PHE A 64 21.37 -7.73 0.88
CA PHE A 64 21.14 -6.35 0.43
C PHE A 64 21.28 -5.34 1.58
N GLU A 65 21.26 -5.81 2.84
CA GLU A 65 21.32 -4.97 4.05
C GLU A 65 20.35 -3.78 3.99
N GLU A 66 19.15 -4.03 3.44
CA GLU A 66 18.14 -3.01 3.27
C GLU A 66 17.35 -2.77 4.55
N GLU A 67 17.12 -1.49 4.83
CA GLU A 67 16.41 -1.00 6.00
C GLU A 67 15.25 -0.09 5.59
N ILE A 68 14.21 -0.06 6.42
CA ILE A 68 13.08 0.86 6.27
C ILE A 68 12.61 1.37 7.64
N LEU A 69 12.10 2.60 7.67
CA LEU A 69 11.42 3.15 8.82
C LEU A 69 9.92 2.84 8.74
N CYS A 70 9.41 2.20 9.79
CA CYS A 70 8.01 1.89 9.99
C CYS A 70 7.41 2.97 10.90
N TYR A 71 6.27 3.51 10.49
CA TYR A 71 5.54 4.57 11.19
C TYR A 71 4.10 4.11 11.41
N MET A 72 3.74 3.72 12.63
CA MET A 72 2.41 3.18 12.94
C MET A 72 1.68 4.03 13.95
N VAL A 73 0.66 4.77 13.51
CA VAL A 73 -0.20 5.54 14.41
C VAL A 73 -1.08 4.57 15.19
N LEU A 74 -1.04 4.62 16.52
CA LEU A 74 -1.72 3.63 17.38
C LEU A 74 -3.15 4.06 17.77
N PHE A 75 -3.37 5.36 17.95
CA PHE A 75 -4.65 5.92 18.41
C PHE A 75 -5.01 7.21 17.68
N LYS A 76 -6.30 7.51 17.65
CA LYS A 76 -6.84 8.78 17.12
C LYS A 76 -6.79 9.94 18.11
N SER A 77 -6.39 9.71 19.36
CA SER A 77 -6.27 10.75 20.39
C SER A 77 -5.25 10.31 21.44
N ALA A 78 -4.43 11.25 21.91
CA ALA A 78 -3.55 11.03 23.06
C ALA A 78 -4.29 11.17 24.40
N GLU A 79 -5.42 11.87 24.42
CA GLU A 79 -6.16 12.22 25.64
C GLU A 79 -7.20 11.16 26.02
N GLU A 80 -7.69 10.39 25.05
CA GLU A 80 -8.72 9.37 25.24
C GLU A 80 -8.25 8.00 24.76
N PHE A 81 -7.55 7.28 25.63
CA PHE A 81 -7.27 5.85 25.41
C PHE A 81 -8.51 5.05 25.82
N THR A 82 -9.28 4.62 24.83
CA THR A 82 -10.30 3.60 25.01
C THR A 82 -10.06 2.49 24.00
N LYS A 83 -10.53 1.28 24.30
CA LYS A 83 -10.48 0.16 23.35
C LYS A 83 -11.28 0.46 22.06
N GLU A 84 -12.12 1.48 22.07
CA GLU A 84 -12.92 1.92 20.92
C GLU A 84 -12.14 2.91 20.05
N THR A 85 -11.10 3.56 20.58
CA THR A 85 -10.21 4.49 19.84
C THR A 85 -8.94 3.83 19.31
N SER A 86 -8.70 2.55 19.63
CA SER A 86 -7.57 1.78 19.08
C SER A 86 -7.69 1.64 17.56
N LEU A 87 -6.64 2.01 16.85
CA LEU A 87 -6.55 1.80 15.41
C LEU A 87 -6.17 0.35 15.09
N LEU A 88 -6.41 -0.08 13.85
CA LEU A 88 -5.99 -1.40 13.36
C LEU A 88 -4.49 -1.69 13.61
N ASN A 89 -3.67 -0.65 13.53
CA ASN A 89 -2.24 -0.70 13.80
C ASN A 89 -1.90 -1.16 15.22
N TYR A 90 -2.76 -0.85 16.19
CA TYR A 90 -2.59 -1.31 17.56
C TYR A 90 -2.69 -2.84 17.64
N GLU A 91 -3.73 -3.42 17.04
CA GLU A 91 -3.94 -4.87 17.01
C GLU A 91 -2.84 -5.58 16.20
N GLN A 92 -2.40 -4.99 15.10
CA GLN A 92 -1.27 -5.47 14.30
C GLN A 92 0.02 -5.52 15.13
N LEU A 93 0.31 -4.46 15.89
CA LEU A 93 1.48 -4.41 16.75
C LEU A 93 1.42 -5.49 17.82
N GLN A 94 0.27 -5.65 18.49
CA GLN A 94 0.08 -6.73 19.46
C GLN A 94 0.30 -8.11 18.84
N ALA A 95 -0.24 -8.36 17.65
CA ALA A 95 -0.08 -9.64 16.96
C ALA A 95 1.38 -9.89 16.55
N ALA A 96 2.03 -8.90 15.93
CA ALA A 96 3.40 -9.03 15.41
C ALA A 96 4.44 -9.11 16.54
N THR A 97 4.31 -8.26 17.57
CA THR A 97 5.32 -8.12 18.63
C THR A 97 4.92 -8.80 19.93
N GLY A 98 3.76 -9.44 20.02
CA GLY A 98 3.27 -10.02 21.28
C GLY A 98 3.09 -9.00 22.40
N TRP A 99 2.97 -7.71 22.05
CA TRP A 99 2.76 -6.65 23.02
C TRP A 99 1.42 -6.82 23.72
N ASP A 100 1.41 -6.68 25.04
CA ASP A 100 0.19 -6.83 25.84
C ASP A 100 -0.79 -5.65 25.69
N GLY A 101 -0.31 -4.52 25.17
CA GLY A 101 -1.14 -3.32 24.99
C GLY A 101 -1.37 -2.51 26.26
N THR A 102 -0.69 -2.83 27.37
CA THR A 102 -0.90 -2.17 28.65
C THR A 102 0.10 -1.04 28.89
N GLU A 103 1.39 -1.29 28.65
CA GLU A 103 2.46 -0.34 28.98
C GLU A 103 3.22 0.12 27.74
N PHE A 104 3.26 1.43 27.51
CA PHE A 104 3.95 2.06 26.38
C PHE A 104 5.47 1.90 26.44
N ASP A 105 6.05 1.87 27.64
CA ASP A 105 7.50 1.71 27.83
C ASP A 105 8.02 0.39 27.25
N SER A 106 7.19 -0.65 27.23
CA SER A 106 7.56 -1.95 26.66
C SER A 106 7.77 -1.90 25.14
N LEU A 107 7.21 -0.90 24.44
CA LEU A 107 7.33 -0.75 22.98
C LEU A 107 8.76 -0.42 22.51
N MET A 108 9.65 -0.03 23.43
CA MET A 108 11.05 0.27 23.15
C MET A 108 11.97 -0.97 23.22
N THR A 109 11.42 -2.14 23.58
CA THR A 109 12.21 -3.35 23.89
C THR A 109 12.15 -4.44 22.81
N PHE A 110 11.69 -4.12 21.60
CA PHE A 110 11.49 -5.10 20.53
C PHE A 110 12.69 -5.32 19.61
N ALA A 111 13.84 -4.70 19.90
CA ALA A 111 15.06 -4.96 19.15
C ALA A 111 15.38 -6.47 19.12
N GLY A 112 15.71 -7.00 17.95
CA GLY A 112 15.94 -8.42 17.73
C GLY A 112 14.69 -9.24 17.39
N LYS A 113 13.49 -8.64 17.50
CA LYS A 113 12.25 -9.37 17.22
C LYS A 113 12.01 -9.52 15.72
N LYS A 114 11.66 -10.73 15.33
CA LYS A 114 11.35 -11.12 13.95
C LYS A 114 9.86 -10.91 13.65
N ILE A 115 9.57 -10.18 12.58
CA ILE A 115 8.22 -9.86 12.11
C ILE A 115 8.12 -9.98 10.59
N SER A 116 6.91 -10.03 10.06
CA SER A 116 6.66 -9.76 8.63
C SER A 116 6.08 -8.35 8.47
N PHE A 117 6.39 -7.71 7.35
CA PHE A 117 5.91 -6.37 7.04
C PHE A 117 5.71 -6.19 5.54
N ARG A 118 4.78 -5.31 5.17
CA ARG A 118 4.50 -4.96 3.78
C ARG A 118 4.95 -3.53 3.50
N VAL A 119 5.63 -3.35 2.38
CA VAL A 119 6.05 -2.05 1.86
C VAL A 119 5.20 -1.71 0.64
N GLU A 120 4.60 -0.53 0.67
CA GLU A 120 3.77 0.01 -0.40
C GLU A 120 4.13 1.48 -0.64
N ASP A 121 3.72 1.98 -1.79
CA ASP A 121 3.80 3.39 -2.15
C ASP A 121 2.83 4.18 -1.29
N HIS A 122 3.37 5.18 -0.58
CA HIS A 122 2.58 6.14 0.16
C HIS A 122 2.78 7.53 -0.44
N GLU A 123 1.71 8.10 -0.97
CA GLU A 123 1.68 9.47 -1.47
C GLU A 123 1.29 10.44 -0.35
N TYR A 124 2.12 11.46 -0.13
CA TYR A 124 1.83 12.52 0.83
C TYR A 124 2.29 13.87 0.27
N GLU A 125 1.37 14.83 0.17
CA GLU A 125 1.65 16.17 -0.39
C GLU A 125 2.31 16.09 -1.80
N GLY A 126 1.82 15.19 -2.65
CA GLY A 126 2.34 14.97 -4.01
C GLY A 126 3.71 14.30 -4.08
N LYS A 127 4.21 13.77 -2.95
CA LYS A 127 5.46 13.01 -2.89
C LYS A 127 5.17 11.55 -2.60
N THR A 128 5.55 10.68 -3.53
CA THR A 128 5.50 9.22 -3.35
C THR A 128 6.74 8.75 -2.58
N SER A 129 6.53 7.97 -1.53
CA SER A 129 7.61 7.38 -0.73
C SER A 129 7.27 5.94 -0.33
N MET A 130 8.25 5.04 -0.36
CA MET A 130 8.10 3.70 0.21
C MET A 130 7.86 3.80 1.71
N GLN A 131 6.77 3.20 2.20
CA GLN A 131 6.46 3.11 3.62
C GLN A 131 5.93 1.73 3.98
N VAL A 132 6.12 1.36 5.25
CA VAL A 132 5.52 0.14 5.79
C VAL A 132 4.03 0.38 6.00
N SER A 133 3.18 -0.30 5.24
CA SER A 133 1.73 -0.16 5.35
C SER A 133 1.10 -1.21 6.28
N TRP A 134 1.78 -2.32 6.51
CA TRP A 134 1.27 -3.43 7.32
C TRP A 134 2.39 -4.16 8.07
N ILE A 135 2.13 -4.63 9.30
CA ILE A 135 2.98 -5.57 10.04
C ILE A 135 2.20 -6.77 10.54
N ASP A 136 2.84 -7.93 10.64
CA ASP A 136 2.25 -9.18 11.12
C ASP A 136 3.31 -10.07 11.78
N THR A 137 2.87 -11.22 12.30
CA THR A 137 3.74 -12.30 12.79
C THR A 137 4.72 -12.75 11.71
N TRP A 138 5.90 -13.25 12.11
CA TRP A 138 6.93 -13.72 11.17
C TRP A 138 6.38 -14.74 10.16
N ASP A 139 5.59 -15.71 10.63
CA ASP A 139 5.04 -16.79 9.81
C ASP A 139 3.73 -16.45 9.08
N ALA A 140 3.33 -15.18 9.05
CA ALA A 140 2.12 -14.76 8.35
C ALA A 140 2.19 -15.08 6.85
N ASP A 141 1.06 -15.49 6.28
CA ASP A 141 0.93 -15.75 4.84
C ASP A 141 0.99 -14.40 4.09
N PRO A 142 1.98 -14.20 3.18
CA PRO A 142 2.10 -12.97 2.40
C PRO A 142 0.92 -12.78 1.44
N VAL A 143 0.32 -13.89 1.00
CA VAL A 143 -0.89 -13.90 0.18
C VAL A 143 -2.08 -13.91 1.12
N ARG A 144 -2.49 -12.72 1.55
CA ARG A 144 -3.70 -12.55 2.34
C ARG A 144 -4.92 -12.97 1.54
N LYS A 145 -5.30 -14.23 1.68
CA LYS A 145 -6.61 -14.71 1.23
C LYS A 145 -7.65 -13.91 1.99
N LEU A 146 -8.56 -13.26 1.26
CA LEU A 146 -9.74 -12.64 1.85
C LEU A 146 -10.40 -13.69 2.75
N ARG A 147 -10.52 -13.39 4.05
CA ARG A 147 -11.27 -14.27 4.95
C ARG A 147 -12.72 -14.25 4.50
N THR A 148 -13.11 -15.29 3.78
CA THR A 148 -14.52 -15.56 3.51
C THR A 148 -15.12 -16.13 4.79
N LEU A 149 -16.00 -15.37 5.43
CA LEU A 149 -16.82 -15.91 6.51
C LEU A 149 -17.70 -17.01 5.94
N ASP A 150 -17.78 -18.14 6.64
CA ASP A 150 -18.70 -19.20 6.23
C ASP A 150 -20.17 -18.76 6.45
N THR A 151 -21.12 -19.54 5.91
CA THR A 151 -22.55 -19.19 6.02
C THR A 151 -23.03 -19.09 7.47
N ALA A 152 -22.44 -19.86 8.40
CA ALA A 152 -22.79 -19.83 9.81
C ALA A 152 -22.23 -18.58 10.50
N GLU A 153 -20.99 -18.19 10.20
CA GLU A 153 -20.37 -16.96 10.71
C GLU A 153 -21.07 -15.71 10.18
N VAL A 154 -21.45 -15.69 8.89
CA VAL A 154 -22.26 -14.60 8.32
C VAL A 154 -23.61 -14.50 9.02
N ALA A 155 -24.26 -15.62 9.33
CA ALA A 155 -25.52 -15.62 10.07
C ALA A 155 -25.34 -15.13 11.51
N ALA A 156 -24.27 -15.54 12.19
CA ALA A 156 -23.93 -15.09 13.54
C ALA A 156 -23.65 -13.58 13.57
N LEU A 157 -22.91 -13.06 12.58
CA LEU A 157 -22.64 -11.64 12.43
C LEU A 157 -23.92 -10.85 12.14
N SER A 158 -24.77 -11.34 11.24
CA SER A 158 -26.07 -10.73 10.93
C SER A 158 -26.96 -10.62 12.18
N LYS A 159 -26.97 -11.67 13.01
CA LYS A 159 -27.70 -11.69 14.29
C LYS A 159 -27.11 -10.69 15.28
N ARG A 160 -25.77 -10.63 15.40
CA ARG A 160 -25.08 -9.69 16.31
C ARG A 160 -25.31 -8.24 15.92
N LEU A 161 -25.26 -7.93 14.63
CA LEU A 161 -25.49 -6.59 14.10
C LEU A 161 -26.97 -6.23 14.02
N LYS A 162 -27.87 -7.16 14.35
CA LYS A 162 -29.32 -7.00 14.22
C LYS A 162 -29.73 -6.52 12.82
N ILE A 163 -29.00 -6.94 11.79
CA ILE A 163 -29.37 -6.67 10.40
C ILE A 163 -30.58 -7.55 10.12
N THR A 164 -31.77 -6.99 10.35
CA THR A 164 -33.00 -7.60 9.88
C THR A 164 -32.97 -7.53 8.37
N LYS A 165 -32.72 -8.68 7.73
CA LYS A 165 -32.85 -8.82 6.28
C LYS A 165 -34.19 -8.21 5.90
N ALA A 166 -34.16 -7.09 5.18
CA ALA A 166 -35.39 -6.46 4.72
C ALA A 166 -36.21 -7.57 4.05
N PRO A 167 -37.48 -7.77 4.44
CA PRO A 167 -38.29 -8.82 3.84
C PRO A 167 -38.22 -8.59 2.34
N ALA A 168 -37.64 -9.57 1.62
CA ALA A 168 -37.51 -9.50 0.18
C ALA A 168 -38.91 -9.14 -0.32
N ALA A 169 -39.04 -7.94 -0.90
CA ALA A 169 -40.32 -7.44 -1.36
C ALA A 169 -40.93 -8.56 -2.19
N ALA A 170 -42.00 -9.15 -1.65
CA ALA A 170 -42.60 -10.33 -2.24
C ALA A 170 -43.11 -9.89 -3.60
N ALA A 171 -42.29 -10.13 -4.64
CA ALA A 171 -42.69 -9.95 -6.01
C ALA A 171 -43.95 -10.79 -6.17
N ALA A 172 -45.07 -10.10 -6.35
CA ALA A 172 -46.39 -10.70 -6.46
C ALA A 172 -46.29 -11.83 -7.48
N LYS A 173 -46.45 -13.05 -6.98
CA LYS A 173 -46.33 -14.28 -7.74
C LYS A 173 -47.43 -14.26 -8.80
N ALA A 174 -47.10 -13.87 -10.03
CA ALA A 174 -47.94 -14.12 -11.18
C ALA A 174 -48.20 -15.64 -11.25
N ALA A 175 -49.46 -16.02 -11.40
CA ALA A 175 -49.90 -17.40 -11.37
C ALA A 175 -49.15 -18.24 -12.43
N PRO A 176 -48.59 -19.41 -12.07
CA PRO A 176 -47.93 -20.28 -13.03
C PRO A 176 -48.96 -20.89 -14.00
N ALA A 177 -48.72 -20.70 -15.30
CA ALA A 177 -49.39 -21.44 -16.36
C ALA A 177 -49.02 -22.93 -16.31
N LYS A 178 -49.96 -23.78 -16.74
CA LYS A 178 -49.95 -25.25 -16.64
C LYS A 178 -48.63 -25.89 -17.13
N PRO A 179 -48.09 -26.91 -16.44
CA PRO A 179 -46.89 -27.62 -16.85
C PRO A 179 -47.13 -28.49 -18.10
N GLY A 180 -46.28 -28.30 -19.11
CA GLY A 180 -46.07 -29.26 -20.20
C GLY A 180 -45.28 -30.48 -19.69
N LYS A 181 -45.70 -31.65 -20.17
CA LYS A 181 -45.18 -33.00 -19.85
C LYS A 181 -43.66 -33.12 -20.11
N PRO A 182 -42.83 -33.51 -19.13
CA PRO A 182 -41.42 -33.81 -19.38
C PRO A 182 -41.24 -35.16 -20.08
N ALA A 183 -40.41 -35.16 -21.12
CA ALA A 183 -39.94 -36.35 -21.81
C ALA A 183 -38.81 -37.00 -21.00
N THR A 184 -38.95 -38.30 -20.80
CA THR A 184 -38.01 -39.21 -20.16
C THR A 184 -36.69 -39.25 -20.94
N SER A 185 -35.58 -38.83 -20.34
CA SER A 185 -34.23 -39.14 -20.84
C SER A 185 -33.56 -40.12 -19.88
N ALA A 186 -33.00 -41.17 -20.46
CA ALA A 186 -32.49 -42.36 -19.79
C ALA A 186 -31.19 -42.11 -19.03
N ALA A 187 -31.05 -42.84 -17.92
CA ALA A 187 -29.88 -42.87 -17.06
C ALA A 187 -28.71 -43.62 -17.69
N GLU A 188 -27.50 -43.11 -17.48
CA GLU A 188 -26.24 -43.82 -17.74
C GLU A 188 -25.60 -44.20 -16.39
N PRO A 189 -25.09 -45.44 -16.22
CA PRO A 189 -24.72 -46.01 -14.92
C PRO A 189 -23.37 -45.53 -14.35
N PRO A 190 -23.17 -45.62 -13.02
CA PRO A 190 -21.94 -45.20 -12.34
C PRO A 190 -20.81 -46.22 -12.48
N ALA A 191 -19.61 -45.75 -12.85
CA ALA A 191 -18.40 -46.54 -12.78
C ALA A 191 -17.88 -46.59 -11.33
N THR A 192 -17.64 -47.82 -10.88
CA THR A 192 -17.15 -48.21 -9.57
C THR A 192 -15.63 -48.29 -9.60
N THR A 193 -14.92 -47.61 -8.69
CA THR A 193 -13.56 -48.00 -8.30
C THR A 193 -13.40 -47.83 -6.80
N ALA A 194 -13.22 -48.97 -6.14
CA ALA A 194 -12.92 -49.13 -4.72
C ALA A 194 -11.44 -49.60 -4.58
N PRO A 195 -10.91 -49.87 -3.37
CA PRO A 195 -9.67 -49.29 -2.87
C PRO A 195 -8.46 -50.23 -2.95
N ALA A 196 -7.25 -49.68 -2.91
CA ALA A 196 -6.04 -50.42 -2.56
C ALA A 196 -5.44 -49.84 -1.27
N ALA A 197 -5.56 -50.62 -0.20
CA ALA A 197 -4.75 -50.52 1.00
C ALA A 197 -3.41 -51.23 0.76
N ASP A 198 -2.31 -50.68 1.28
CA ASP A 198 -1.37 -51.47 2.07
C ASP A 198 -0.43 -50.54 2.87
N ALA A 199 -0.41 -50.78 4.18
CA ALA A 199 0.61 -50.35 5.13
C ALA A 199 1.79 -51.35 5.08
N PRO A 200 2.99 -51.10 5.65
CA PRO A 200 3.19 -51.14 7.12
C PRO A 200 4.23 -50.11 7.64
N SER A 201 4.05 -49.56 8.85
CA SER A 201 4.63 -50.01 10.13
C SER A 201 6.16 -49.83 10.29
N GLY A 202 6.54 -49.06 11.32
CA GLY A 202 7.91 -48.90 11.83
C GLY A 202 7.99 -47.63 12.70
N SER A 203 7.55 -47.64 13.96
CA SER A 203 8.22 -48.19 15.16
C SER A 203 9.29 -47.25 15.75
N THR A 204 9.04 -46.82 17.00
CA THR A 204 9.98 -46.56 18.13
C THR A 204 11.01 -45.42 17.99
N ALA A 205 11.37 -44.58 18.96
CA ALA A 205 11.19 -44.46 20.41
C ALA A 205 11.47 -42.99 20.80
N SER A 206 10.75 -42.35 21.72
CA SER A 206 11.07 -42.24 23.15
C SER A 206 12.56 -42.02 23.51
N ALA A 207 12.93 -40.77 23.83
CA ALA A 207 13.98 -40.49 24.81
C ALA A 207 13.78 -39.11 25.47
N ALA A 208 13.99 -39.13 26.78
CA ALA A 208 13.72 -38.15 27.84
C ALA A 208 14.45 -36.79 27.74
N PRO A 209 14.03 -35.79 28.56
CA PRO A 209 14.61 -34.45 28.59
C PRO A 209 15.95 -34.40 29.34
N SER A 210 16.91 -33.65 28.79
CA SER A 210 18.19 -33.38 29.46
C SER A 210 18.14 -32.07 30.25
N LYS A 211 18.58 -32.16 31.50
CA LYS A 211 18.73 -31.06 32.47
C LYS A 211 19.96 -30.20 32.16
N SER A 212 19.77 -28.88 32.35
CA SER A 212 20.69 -27.85 32.87
C SER A 212 22.16 -28.19 33.16
N PRO A 213 23.08 -27.22 32.94
CA PRO A 213 23.51 -26.45 34.11
C PRO A 213 23.60 -24.92 33.90
N ALA A 214 23.63 -24.25 35.04
CA ALA A 214 23.61 -22.81 35.26
C ALA A 214 24.97 -22.11 35.07
N SER A 215 24.88 -20.78 35.02
CA SER A 215 25.85 -19.73 35.41
C SER A 215 27.02 -19.38 34.48
N PRO A 216 27.62 -18.16 34.57
CA PRO A 216 27.30 -17.02 35.44
C PRO A 216 27.15 -15.65 34.73
N SER A 217 26.51 -14.72 35.44
CA SER A 217 26.59 -13.25 35.28
C SER A 217 28.02 -12.72 35.25
N PRO A 218 28.24 -11.58 34.58
CA PRO A 218 29.14 -10.57 35.12
C PRO A 218 28.52 -9.16 35.14
N GLU A 219 28.58 -8.58 36.33
CA GLU A 219 28.90 -7.19 36.67
C GLU A 219 28.69 -6.05 35.64
N SER A 220 27.71 -5.21 35.99
CA SER A 220 27.80 -3.76 36.13
C SER A 220 29.10 -3.07 35.68
N LYS A 221 28.99 -2.20 34.67
CA LYS A 221 29.77 -0.95 34.61
C LYS A 221 28.87 0.25 34.29
N LYS A 222 28.72 1.06 35.34
CA LYS A 222 28.31 2.48 35.33
C LYS A 222 29.46 3.31 34.73
N PRO A 223 29.15 4.30 33.89
CA PRO A 223 29.56 5.67 34.21
C PRO A 223 28.36 6.62 33.99
N SER A 224 27.90 7.33 35.01
CA SER A 224 28.45 8.59 35.53
C SER A 224 28.15 9.79 34.61
N ALA A 225 27.51 10.77 35.22
CA ALA A 225 26.94 11.98 34.67
C ALA A 225 27.99 12.99 34.16
N THR A 226 27.46 14.12 33.66
CA THR A 226 28.10 15.44 33.40
C THR A 226 28.61 15.53 31.96
N SER A 227 28.20 16.46 31.09
CA SER A 227 27.82 17.86 31.29
C SER A 227 27.15 18.41 30.02
N SER A 228 26.16 19.29 30.17
CA SER A 228 25.87 20.33 29.17
C SER A 228 27.08 21.27 29.04
N PRO A 229 27.26 21.93 27.88
CA PRO A 229 27.12 23.38 27.95
C PRO A 229 26.28 23.99 26.83
N ASP A 230 25.64 25.05 27.29
CA ASP A 230 25.07 26.20 26.60
C ASP A 230 25.94 26.76 25.45
N SER A 231 25.29 27.64 24.69
CA SER A 231 25.89 28.72 23.92
C SER A 231 26.29 28.42 22.46
N SER A 232 25.47 28.90 21.52
CA SER A 232 25.74 30.16 20.77
C SER A 232 25.10 30.13 19.37
N SER A 233 24.07 30.95 19.17
CA SER A 233 23.76 31.53 17.86
C SER A 233 24.97 32.31 17.32
N PRO A 234 25.15 32.35 15.99
CA PRO A 234 25.15 33.68 15.36
C PRO A 234 24.43 33.71 14.00
N SER A 235 23.56 34.73 13.90
CA SER A 235 23.52 35.75 12.85
C SER A 235 23.73 35.36 11.37
N THR A 236 22.66 35.60 10.62
CA THR A 236 22.55 35.91 9.20
C THR A 236 23.72 36.71 8.60
N PRO A 237 24.02 36.47 7.32
CA PRO A 237 24.20 37.59 6.39
C PRO A 237 23.26 37.49 5.18
N ALA A 238 22.52 38.57 4.96
CA ALA A 238 21.79 38.85 3.73
C ALA A 238 22.76 38.94 2.54
N SER A 239 22.58 38.08 1.53
CA SER A 239 23.29 38.20 0.25
C SER A 239 22.35 38.77 -0.81
N LYS A 240 22.50 40.07 -1.06
CA LYS A 240 21.91 40.77 -2.20
C LYS A 240 22.68 40.39 -3.46
N SER A 241 22.08 39.58 -4.34
CA SER A 241 22.57 39.46 -5.72
C SER A 241 21.64 40.27 -6.64
N LYS A 242 22.14 41.43 -7.07
CA LYS A 242 21.55 42.24 -8.14
C LYS A 242 22.02 41.67 -9.47
N SER A 243 21.13 40.98 -10.18
CA SER A 243 21.32 40.68 -11.60
C SER A 243 20.83 41.84 -12.46
N PRO A 244 21.51 42.17 -13.58
CA PRO A 244 21.13 43.28 -14.47
C PRO A 244 19.87 42.96 -15.29
N PRO A 245 19.06 43.98 -15.67
CA PRO A 245 17.83 43.78 -16.43
C PRO A 245 18.12 43.33 -17.86
N LYS A 246 17.62 42.13 -18.22
CA LYS A 246 17.53 41.67 -19.61
C LYS A 246 16.50 42.51 -20.35
N LYS A 247 16.94 43.10 -21.47
CA LYS A 247 16.15 43.81 -22.48
C LYS A 247 14.99 42.90 -22.95
N GLN A 248 13.76 43.29 -22.70
CA GLN A 248 12.57 42.68 -23.31
C GLN A 248 12.50 43.09 -24.78
N THR A 249 12.52 42.09 -25.67
CA THR A 249 12.09 42.23 -27.06
C THR A 249 10.56 42.12 -27.09
N PRO A 250 9.84 42.97 -27.85
CA PRO A 250 8.39 42.88 -27.95
C PRO A 250 7.95 41.55 -28.57
N PRO A 251 6.80 40.98 -28.12
CA PRO A 251 6.27 39.75 -28.68
C PRO A 251 5.82 39.95 -30.13
N PRO A 252 5.99 38.94 -31.00
CA PRO A 252 5.45 38.97 -32.36
C PRO A 252 3.91 39.03 -32.35
N PRO A 253 3.30 39.63 -33.39
CA PRO A 253 1.85 39.72 -33.50
C PRO A 253 1.21 38.32 -33.52
N PRO A 254 0.00 38.17 -32.96
CA PRO A 254 -0.67 36.87 -32.87
C PRO A 254 -0.96 36.32 -34.27
N PRO A 255 -0.69 35.02 -34.51
CA PRO A 255 -1.06 34.37 -35.77
C PRO A 255 -2.58 34.35 -35.94
N ALA A 256 -3.00 34.52 -37.19
CA ALA A 256 -4.39 34.55 -37.58
C ALA A 256 -5.11 33.25 -37.15
N LYS A 257 -6.29 33.44 -36.57
CA LYS A 257 -7.17 32.38 -36.09
C LYS A 257 -7.71 31.59 -37.29
N GLU A 258 -7.11 30.45 -37.59
CA GLU A 258 -7.67 29.48 -38.53
C GLU A 258 -8.85 28.77 -37.86
N GLU A 259 -10.02 29.01 -38.42
CA GLU A 259 -11.29 28.37 -38.12
C GLU A 259 -11.23 26.91 -38.62
N SER A 260 -10.96 25.99 -37.70
CA SER A 260 -10.84 24.55 -37.98
C SER A 260 -12.19 23.86 -37.81
N ALA A 261 -12.42 22.90 -38.71
CA ALA A 261 -13.66 22.21 -38.96
C ALA A 261 -14.17 21.34 -37.80
N ASP A 262 -15.50 21.16 -37.85
CA ASP A 262 -16.39 20.31 -37.08
C ASP A 262 -15.74 18.98 -36.64
N THR A 263 -15.25 18.96 -35.40
CA THR A 263 -14.77 17.77 -34.71
C THR A 263 -15.92 17.25 -33.86
N SER A 264 -16.33 16.00 -34.13
CA SER A 264 -17.25 15.17 -33.33
C SER A 264 -17.26 15.60 -31.86
N GLU A 265 -18.43 16.05 -31.36
CA GLU A 265 -18.59 16.66 -30.02
C GLU A 265 -18.15 15.70 -28.90
N LEU A 266 -16.86 15.73 -28.57
CA LEU A 266 -16.37 15.18 -27.32
C LEU A 266 -17.03 15.92 -26.15
N PRO A 267 -17.26 15.26 -25.00
CA PRO A 267 -17.81 15.91 -23.83
C PRO A 267 -17.01 17.16 -23.46
N ARG A 268 -17.73 18.27 -23.23
CA ARG A 268 -17.16 19.58 -22.86
C ARG A 268 -16.61 19.61 -21.42
N GLU A 269 -16.96 18.62 -20.62
CA GLU A 269 -16.45 18.42 -19.27
C GLU A 269 -16.03 16.96 -19.10
N THR A 270 -14.89 16.73 -18.47
CA THR A 270 -14.35 15.39 -18.21
C THR A 270 -13.51 15.40 -16.94
N THR A 271 -13.29 14.25 -16.31
CA THR A 271 -12.37 14.17 -15.17
C THR A 271 -10.92 14.07 -15.67
N GLN A 272 -9.95 14.36 -14.81
CA GLN A 272 -8.52 14.18 -15.13
C GLN A 272 -8.22 12.77 -15.62
N ILE A 273 -8.74 11.76 -14.92
CA ILE A 273 -8.51 10.34 -15.22
C ILE A 273 -9.11 9.98 -16.57
N ASP A 274 -10.33 10.45 -16.87
CA ASP A 274 -10.99 10.18 -18.14
C ASP A 274 -10.26 10.86 -19.31
N ALA A 275 -9.79 12.10 -19.13
CA ALA A 275 -8.96 12.79 -20.12
C ALA A 275 -7.65 12.05 -20.41
N TRP A 276 -6.96 11.57 -19.37
CA TRP A 276 -5.72 10.80 -19.51
C TRP A 276 -5.95 9.46 -20.21
N ASN A 277 -6.94 8.68 -19.75
CA ASN A 277 -7.28 7.40 -20.36
C ASN A 277 -7.64 7.56 -21.84
N PHE A 278 -8.39 8.60 -22.19
CA PHE A 278 -8.74 8.89 -23.58
C PHE A 278 -7.50 9.12 -24.45
N ILE A 279 -6.53 9.90 -23.97
CA ILE A 279 -5.27 10.13 -24.68
C ILE A 279 -4.49 8.82 -24.82
N CYS A 280 -4.40 8.02 -23.75
CA CYS A 280 -3.69 6.74 -23.80
C CYS A 280 -4.31 5.76 -24.81
N GLU A 281 -5.63 5.75 -24.96
CA GLU A 281 -6.34 4.93 -25.95
C GLU A 281 -6.08 5.40 -27.39
N HIS A 282 -5.90 6.71 -27.61
CA HIS A 282 -5.76 7.31 -28.95
C HIS A 282 -4.32 7.73 -29.30
N LYS A 283 -3.33 7.42 -28.45
CA LYS A 283 -1.93 7.85 -28.65
C LYS A 283 -1.27 7.26 -29.91
N GLY A 284 -1.81 6.18 -30.46
CA GLY A 284 -1.23 5.49 -31.62
C GLY A 284 0.21 5.03 -31.35
N ASP A 285 1.12 5.34 -32.27
CA ASP A 285 2.54 5.00 -32.18
C ASP A 285 3.37 6.01 -31.35
N ASN A 286 2.74 7.01 -30.72
CA ASN A 286 3.46 7.96 -29.87
C ASN A 286 4.02 7.25 -28.61
N GLU A 287 5.30 7.51 -28.33
CA GLU A 287 5.96 7.02 -27.12
C GLU A 287 5.37 7.67 -25.86
N ASP A 288 5.33 6.91 -24.76
CA ASP A 288 4.72 7.38 -23.50
C ASP A 288 5.38 8.66 -22.97
N GLY A 289 6.69 8.82 -23.20
CA GLY A 289 7.42 10.04 -22.85
C GLY A 289 6.90 11.27 -23.59
N ALA A 290 6.65 11.16 -24.90
CA ALA A 290 6.11 12.26 -25.71
C ALA A 290 4.68 12.62 -25.28
N VAL A 291 3.86 11.62 -24.94
CA VAL A 291 2.50 11.83 -24.42
C VAL A 291 2.52 12.54 -23.06
N SER A 292 3.39 12.10 -22.15
CA SER A 292 3.56 12.72 -20.84
C SER A 292 4.04 14.18 -20.95
N ASP A 293 5.01 14.45 -21.82
CA ASP A 293 5.54 15.81 -22.02
C ASP A 293 4.47 16.73 -22.63
N ALA A 294 3.71 16.26 -23.61
CA ALA A 294 2.60 17.01 -24.20
C ALA A 294 1.50 17.31 -23.18
N TRP A 295 1.17 16.35 -22.31
CA TRP A 295 0.22 16.53 -21.22
C TRP A 295 0.66 17.61 -20.22
N LEU A 296 1.92 17.56 -19.78
CA LEU A 296 2.47 18.56 -18.86
C LEU A 296 2.51 19.96 -19.50
N ALA A 297 2.85 20.05 -20.79
CA ALA A 297 2.81 21.30 -21.54
C ALA A 297 1.40 21.87 -21.63
N ALA A 298 0.40 21.02 -21.97
CA ALA A 298 -1.00 21.41 -22.03
C ALA A 298 -1.54 21.86 -20.67
N CYS A 299 -1.16 21.18 -19.58
CA CYS A 299 -1.49 21.63 -18.22
C CYS A 299 -0.91 23.01 -17.91
N GLY A 300 0.33 23.28 -18.29
CA GLY A 300 0.96 24.59 -18.14
C GLY A 300 0.25 25.69 -18.95
N GLU A 301 -0.16 25.39 -20.18
CA GLU A 301 -0.89 26.34 -21.04
C GLU A 301 -2.28 26.70 -20.51
N ILE A 302 -3.07 25.68 -20.11
CA ILE A 302 -4.45 25.87 -19.63
C ILE A 302 -4.51 26.38 -18.18
N GLY A 303 -3.56 25.94 -17.35
CA GLY A 303 -3.48 26.32 -15.94
C GLY A 303 -2.91 27.73 -15.74
N GLY A 304 -1.92 28.12 -16.55
CA GLY A 304 -1.14 29.34 -16.32
C GLY A 304 -0.45 29.29 -14.95
N ASN A 305 -0.94 30.09 -14.00
CA ASN A 305 -0.44 30.12 -12.62
C ASN A 305 -1.34 29.37 -11.61
N ARG A 306 -2.38 28.68 -12.08
CA ARG A 306 -3.26 27.87 -11.21
C ARG A 306 -2.59 26.53 -10.93
N ASP A 307 -2.76 26.02 -9.71
CA ASP A 307 -2.36 24.66 -9.37
C ASP A 307 -3.33 23.66 -10.05
N GLU A 308 -2.83 22.48 -10.38
CA GLU A 308 -3.60 21.40 -11.02
C GLU A 308 -4.86 21.00 -10.23
N LYS A 309 -4.79 21.04 -8.89
CA LYS A 309 -5.93 20.78 -8.00
C LYS A 309 -7.10 21.74 -8.19
N ASP A 310 -6.86 22.90 -8.80
CA ASP A 310 -7.86 23.94 -9.05
C ASP A 310 -8.46 23.83 -10.46
N PHE A 311 -8.10 22.79 -11.22
CA PHE A 311 -8.64 22.54 -12.55
C PHE A 311 -10.07 21.99 -12.46
N THR A 312 -10.95 22.59 -13.26
CA THR A 312 -12.33 22.13 -13.40
C THR A 312 -12.43 21.03 -14.47
N GLY A 313 -13.58 20.35 -14.56
CA GLY A 313 -13.79 19.37 -15.63
C GLY A 313 -13.70 19.96 -17.05
N ALA A 314 -14.00 21.25 -17.20
CA ALA A 314 -13.81 21.98 -18.44
C ALA A 314 -12.33 22.30 -18.73
N ASP A 315 -11.50 22.50 -17.71
CA ASP A 315 -10.06 22.66 -17.88
C ASP A 315 -9.43 21.35 -18.34
N TRP A 316 -9.83 20.21 -17.75
CA TRP A 316 -9.37 18.88 -18.18
C TRP A 316 -9.78 18.51 -19.60
N ALA A 317 -10.98 18.89 -20.03
CA ALA A 317 -11.40 18.73 -21.41
C ALA A 317 -10.50 19.51 -22.38
N LYS A 318 -10.12 20.75 -22.03
CA LYS A 318 -9.19 21.54 -22.84
C LYS A 318 -7.78 20.95 -22.87
N VAL A 319 -7.27 20.47 -21.73
CA VAL A 319 -5.96 19.80 -21.68
C VAL A 319 -5.96 18.60 -22.63
N ARG A 320 -7.00 17.75 -22.59
CA ARG A 320 -7.17 16.65 -23.53
C ARG A 320 -7.14 17.11 -24.99
N ASP A 321 -7.92 18.13 -25.32
CA ASP A 321 -8.05 18.62 -26.70
C ASP A 321 -6.73 19.23 -27.22
N VAL A 322 -5.95 19.90 -26.36
CA VAL A 322 -4.60 20.40 -26.70
C VAL A 322 -3.66 19.23 -26.99
N VAL A 323 -3.62 18.20 -26.16
CA VAL A 323 -2.74 17.03 -26.38
C VAL A 323 -3.12 16.28 -27.66
N ILE A 324 -4.42 16.09 -27.91
CA ILE A 324 -4.92 15.48 -29.16
C ILE A 324 -4.40 16.26 -30.37
N LYS A 325 -4.51 17.59 -30.31
CA LYS A 325 -4.07 18.47 -31.39
C LYS A 325 -2.56 18.45 -31.60
N ASP A 326 -1.78 18.53 -30.52
CA ASP A 326 -0.32 18.61 -30.57
C ASP A 326 0.32 17.33 -31.09
N LEU A 327 -0.23 16.18 -30.73
CA LEU A 327 0.25 14.87 -31.17
C LEU A 327 -0.45 14.36 -32.44
N ALA A 328 -1.35 15.17 -33.02
CA ALA A 328 -2.19 14.80 -34.15
C ALA A 328 -2.87 13.43 -33.96
N LEU A 329 -3.40 13.20 -32.75
CA LEU A 329 -4.04 11.93 -32.41
C LEU A 329 -5.28 11.72 -33.28
N THR A 330 -5.43 10.50 -33.79
CA THR A 330 -6.61 10.12 -34.56
C THR A 330 -7.73 9.82 -33.56
N VAL A 331 -8.73 10.70 -33.51
CA VAL A 331 -9.90 10.62 -32.63
C VAL A 331 -11.15 10.29 -33.43
#